data_AF-A0A7S1QLH1-F1
#
_entry.id   AF-A0A7S1QLH1-F1
#
_cell.length_a   1.000
_cell.length_b   1.000
_cell.length_c   1.000
_cell.angle_alpha   90.00
_cell.angle_beta   90.00
_cell.angle_gamma   90.00
#
_symmetry.space_group_name_H-M   'P 1'
#
loop_
_entity.id
_entity.type
_entity.pdbx_description
1 polymer ?
#
loop_
_entity_poly.entity_id
_entity_poly.type
_entity_poly.pdbx_seq_one_letter_code
_entity_poly.pdbx_strand_id
1 'polypeptide(L)'
;GTLAILGGIIHFIGFAFITVVTALVGYFLVQELHPEVNPMLPVLGYIAVGYVIAKLYMNVFGLTVDTLLQCFIAAEEMEEAQTFVPKPLLALVPRRKALAPNQEEVKTSSLAQVVPAS
;
A
#
# COMPACT_ATOMS: atom_id res chain seq x y z
N GLY A 1 -5.45 -20.18 10.48
CA GLY A 1 -4.42 -20.84 9.66
C GLY A 1 -4.17 -20.11 8.35
N THR A 2 -5.20 -19.88 7.55
CA THR A 2 -5.11 -19.38 6.16
C THR A 2 -4.51 -17.98 6.02
N LEU A 3 -4.82 -17.07 6.93
CA LEU A 3 -4.31 -15.69 6.94
C LEU A 3 -2.78 -15.65 7.10
N ALA A 4 -2.21 -16.55 7.92
CA ALA A 4 -0.76 -16.64 8.11
C ALA A 4 -0.05 -17.14 6.83
N ILE A 5 -0.66 -18.09 6.12
CA ILE A 5 -0.14 -18.61 4.85
C ILE A 5 -0.20 -17.52 3.78
N LEU A 6 -1.33 -16.83 3.67
CA LEU A 6 -1.51 -15.73 2.72
C LEU A 6 -0.51 -14.59 2.99
N GLY A 7 -0.35 -14.19 4.26
CA GLY A 7 0.66 -13.22 4.68
C GLY A 7 2.07 -13.64 4.25
N GLY A 8 2.44 -14.91 4.45
CA GLY A 8 3.73 -15.46 4.01
C GLY A 8 3.94 -15.42 2.50
N ILE A 9 2.91 -15.73 1.71
CA ILE A 9 2.98 -15.69 0.24
C ILE A 9 3.19 -14.25 -0.25
N ILE A 10 2.43 -13.29 0.29
CA ILE A 10 2.56 -11.88 -0.10
C ILE A 10 3.95 -11.35 0.28
N HIS A 11 4.46 -11.75 1.45
CA HIS A 11 5.82 -11.42 1.90
C HIS A 11 6.88 -11.94 0.92
N PHE A 12 6.73 -13.18 0.48
CA PHE A 12 7.66 -13.77 -0.48
C PHE A 12 7.61 -13.07 -1.84
N ILE A 13 6.41 -12.82 -2.36
CA ILE A 13 6.21 -12.18 -3.67
C ILE A 13 6.79 -10.77 -3.69
N GLY A 14 6.48 -9.93 -2.69
CA GLY A 14 7.00 -8.58 -2.68
C GLY A 14 8.52 -8.52 -2.47
N PHE A 15 9.10 -9.48 -1.74
CA PHE A 15 10.54 -9.54 -1.51
C PHE A 15 11.26 -9.92 -2.80
N ALA A 16 10.75 -10.93 -3.49
CA ALA A 16 11.26 -11.34 -4.80
C ALA A 16 11.12 -10.21 -5.83
N PHE A 17 9.96 -9.55 -5.89
CA PHE A 17 9.71 -8.46 -6.83
C PHE A 17 10.66 -7.28 -6.60
N ILE A 18 10.76 -6.77 -5.36
CA ILE A 18 11.64 -5.63 -5.04
C ILE A 18 13.09 -5.97 -5.34
N THR A 19 13.55 -7.18 -4.98
CA THR A 19 14.93 -7.60 -5.22
C THR A 19 15.23 -7.72 -6.71
N VAL A 20 14.34 -8.35 -7.49
CA VAL A 20 14.52 -8.54 -8.94
C VAL A 20 14.47 -7.21 -9.68
N VAL A 21 13.47 -6.36 -9.41
CA VAL A 21 13.34 -5.06 -10.08
C VAL A 21 14.51 -4.15 -9.73
N THR A 22 14.93 -4.12 -8.46
CA THR A 22 16.09 -3.30 -8.04
C THR A 22 17.37 -3.79 -8.70
N ALA A 23 17.57 -5.12 -8.82
CA ALA A 23 18.73 -5.69 -9.50
C ALA A 23 18.72 -5.41 -11.01
N LEU A 24 17.56 -5.54 -11.68
CA LEU A 24 17.41 -5.23 -13.11
C LEU A 24 17.69 -3.76 -13.39
N VAL A 25 17.05 -2.85 -12.65
CA VAL A 25 17.25 -1.40 -12.81
C VAL A 25 18.69 -1.02 -12.49
N GLY A 26 19.27 -1.57 -11.41
CA GLY A 26 20.67 -1.33 -11.05
C GLY A 26 21.64 -1.81 -12.13
N TYR A 27 21.37 -2.96 -12.77
CA TYR A 27 22.17 -3.47 -13.88
C TYR A 27 22.11 -2.56 -15.10
N PHE A 28 20.91 -2.16 -15.55
CA PHE A 28 20.75 -1.23 -16.66
C PHE A 28 21.41 0.13 -16.38
N LEU A 29 21.28 0.64 -15.16
CA LEU A 29 21.86 1.93 -14.78
C LEU A 29 23.40 1.91 -14.84
N VAL A 30 24.03 0.82 -14.41
CA VAL A 30 25.49 0.65 -14.50
C VAL A 30 25.95 0.52 -15.94
N GLN A 31 25.20 -0.23 -16.76
CA GLN A 31 25.51 -0.44 -18.17
C GLN A 31 25.52 0.87 -18.97
N GLU A 32 24.56 1.76 -18.71
CA GLU A 32 24.45 3.05 -19.40
C GLU A 32 25.44 4.10 -18.87
N LEU A 33 25.74 4.10 -17.57
CA LEU A 33 26.58 5.16 -16.97
C LEU A 33 28.08 4.93 -17.16
N HIS A 34 28.54 3.67 -17.08
CA HIS A 34 29.96 3.33 -17.13
C HIS A 34 30.21 1.99 -17.86
N PRO A 35 30.23 1.98 -19.20
CA PRO A 35 30.45 0.75 -19.99
C PRO A 35 31.83 0.11 -19.81
N GLU A 36 32.81 0.90 -19.35
CA GLU A 36 34.22 0.51 -19.21
C GLU A 36 34.56 -0.10 -17.83
N VAL A 37 33.66 0.02 -16.85
CA VAL A 37 33.94 -0.32 -15.44
C VAL A 37 33.42 -1.71 -15.13
N ASN A 38 34.19 -2.50 -14.37
CA ASN A 38 33.82 -3.86 -13.99
C ASN A 38 32.47 -3.86 -13.23
N PRO A 39 31.37 -4.35 -13.83
CA PRO A 39 30.00 -4.14 -13.34
C PRO A 39 29.69 -4.94 -12.07
N MET A 40 30.60 -5.84 -11.64
CA MET A 40 30.37 -6.73 -10.51
C MET A 40 30.26 -5.99 -9.17
N LEU A 41 31.07 -4.94 -8.96
CA LEU A 41 31.10 -4.19 -7.71
C LEU A 41 29.84 -3.36 -7.45
N PRO A 42 29.35 -2.53 -8.40
CA PRO A 42 28.12 -1.79 -8.20
C PRO A 42 26.89 -2.71 -8.12
N VAL A 43 26.85 -3.81 -8.88
CA VAL A 43 25.75 -4.80 -8.79
C VAL A 43 25.65 -5.41 -7.39
N LEU A 44 26.79 -5.73 -6.76
CA LEU A 44 26.79 -6.23 -5.37
C LEU A 44 26.25 -5.18 -4.38
N GLY A 45 26.59 -3.90 -4.60
CA GLY A 45 26.05 -2.77 -3.82
C GLY A 45 24.53 -2.61 -3.99
N TYR A 46 24.02 -2.68 -5.22
CA TYR A 46 22.59 -2.60 -5.50
C TYR A 46 21.81 -3.78 -4.91
N ILE A 47 22.38 -4.98 -4.89
CA ILE A 47 21.76 -6.14 -4.21
C ILE A 47 21.69 -5.91 -2.70
N ALA A 48 22.74 -5.38 -2.07
CA ALA A 48 22.74 -5.09 -0.63
C ALA A 48 21.69 -4.02 -0.27
N VAL A 49 21.60 -2.95 -1.06
CA VAL A 49 20.59 -1.89 -0.87
C VAL A 49 19.18 -2.43 -1.12
N GLY A 50 19.00 -3.21 -2.19
CA GLY A 50 17.73 -3.86 -2.52
C GLY A 50 17.24 -4.79 -1.41
N TYR A 51 18.15 -5.53 -0.77
CA TYR A 51 17.83 -6.37 0.39
C TYR A 51 17.29 -5.55 1.58
N VAL A 52 17.94 -4.42 1.89
CA VAL A 52 17.51 -3.53 2.97
C VAL A 52 16.14 -2.93 2.67
N ILE A 53 15.92 -2.45 1.44
CA ILE A 53 14.63 -1.89 1.01
C ILE A 53 13.54 -2.96 1.09
N ALA A 54 13.80 -4.18 0.60
CA ALA A 54 12.84 -5.27 0.65
C ALA A 54 12.46 -5.63 2.09
N LYS A 55 13.44 -5.70 3.01
CA LYS A 55 13.21 -5.90 4.45
C LYS A 55 12.37 -4.79 5.07
N LEU A 56 12.65 -3.53 4.73
CA LEU A 56 11.92 -2.38 5.26
C LEU A 56 10.46 -2.36 4.77
N TYR A 57 10.27 -2.56 3.47
CA TYR A 57 8.94 -2.58 2.85
C TYR A 57 8.06 -3.67 3.45
N MET A 58 8.63 -4.85 3.67
CA MET A 58 7.95 -5.97 4.28
C MET A 58 7.53 -5.76 5.74
N ASN A 59 8.31 -4.99 6.49
CA ASN A 59 7.95 -4.59 7.85
C ASN A 59 6.79 -3.58 7.84
N VAL A 60 6.84 -2.58 6.96
CA VAL A 60 5.77 -1.56 6.82
C VAL A 60 4.48 -2.18 6.30
N PHE A 61 4.58 -3.12 5.35
CA PHE A 61 3.43 -3.82 4.80
C PHE A 61 2.66 -4.58 5.89
N GLY A 62 3.37 -5.31 6.75
CA GLY A 62 2.76 -6.01 7.89
C GLY A 62 2.01 -5.05 8.82
N LEU A 63 2.68 -3.98 9.25
CA LEU A 63 2.07 -2.95 10.12
C LEU A 63 0.84 -2.29 9.49
N THR A 64 0.89 -2.06 8.18
CA THR A 64 -0.23 -1.46 7.45
C THR A 64 -1.43 -2.40 7.41
N VAL A 65 -1.22 -3.68 7.11
CA VAL A 65 -2.30 -4.69 7.11
C VAL A 65 -2.89 -4.86 8.51
N ASP A 66 -2.06 -4.90 9.55
CA ASP A 66 -2.54 -4.99 10.94
C ASP A 66 -3.40 -3.77 11.31
N THR A 67 -2.96 -2.57 10.94
CA THR A 67 -3.71 -1.33 11.17
C THR A 67 -5.02 -1.31 10.38
N LEU A 68 -4.99 -1.72 9.10
CA LEU A 68 -6.19 -1.80 8.26
C LEU A 68 -7.22 -2.75 8.85
N LEU A 69 -6.79 -3.91 9.37
CA LEU A 69 -7.67 -4.87 10.03
C LEU A 69 -8.24 -4.31 11.34
N GLN A 70 -7.43 -3.63 12.16
CA GLN A 70 -7.92 -2.96 13.37
C GLN A 70 -8.93 -1.87 13.05
N CYS A 71 -8.68 -1.06 12.02
CA CYS A 71 -9.62 -0.04 11.56
C CYS A 71 -10.90 -0.66 11.00
N PHE A 72 -10.80 -1.79 10.30
CA PHE A 72 -11.95 -2.53 9.78
C PHE A 72 -12.83 -3.07 10.90
N ILE A 73 -12.24 -3.75 11.89
CA ILE A 73 -12.98 -4.27 13.05
C ILE A 73 -13.59 -3.12 13.84
N ALA A 74 -12.85 -2.02 14.06
CA ALA A 74 -13.38 -0.85 14.75
C ALA A 74 -14.55 -0.21 13.99
N ALA A 75 -14.53 -0.20 12.65
CA ALA A 75 -15.63 0.29 11.84
C ALA A 75 -16.86 -0.63 11.95
N GLU A 76 -16.66 -1.95 11.92
CA GLU A 76 -17.72 -2.95 12.06
C GLU A 76 -18.42 -2.84 13.42
N GLU A 77 -17.66 -2.82 14.52
CA GLU A 77 -18.20 -2.69 15.89
C GLU A 77 -18.92 -1.35 16.13
N MET A 78 -18.50 -0.30 15.43
CA MET A 78 -19.13 1.01 15.56
C MET A 78 -20.37 1.19 14.68
N GLU A 79 -20.57 0.36 13.64
CA GLU A 79 -21.80 0.42 12.81
C GLU A 79 -23.05 0.09 13.63
N GLU A 80 -22.91 -0.69 14.71
CA GLU A 80 -23.95 -0.91 15.72
C GLU A 80 -24.14 0.28 16.69
N ALA A 81 -23.11 1.13 16.87
CA ALA A 81 -23.11 2.27 17.78
C ALA A 81 -23.39 3.59 17.02
N GLN A 82 -24.67 3.89 16.81
CA GLN A 82 -25.12 5.10 16.12
C GLN A 82 -24.66 6.40 16.81
N THR A 83 -23.47 6.92 16.46
CA THR A 83 -23.03 8.34 16.36
C THR A 83 -21.49 8.38 16.38
N PHE A 84 -20.88 8.54 15.21
CA PHE A 84 -19.43 8.44 14.98
C PHE A 84 -18.61 9.72 15.23
N VAL A 85 -19.25 10.80 15.67
CA VAL A 85 -18.60 12.11 15.74
C VAL A 85 -18.60 12.58 17.18
N PRO A 86 -17.43 12.92 17.78
CA PRO A 86 -17.42 13.56 19.09
C PRO A 86 -18.31 14.81 19.03
N LYS A 87 -19.19 14.95 20.03
CA LYS A 87 -20.23 16.00 20.14
C LYS A 87 -19.80 17.41 19.66
N PRO A 88 -18.59 17.92 19.96
CA PRO A 88 -18.16 19.23 19.47
C PRO A 88 -17.95 19.32 17.96
N LEU A 89 -17.56 18.25 17.27
CA LEU A 89 -17.43 18.24 15.81
C LEU A 89 -18.79 18.04 15.12
N LEU A 90 -19.75 17.39 15.79
CA LEU A 90 -21.13 17.27 15.31
C LEU A 90 -21.83 18.64 15.26
N ALA A 91 -21.42 19.59 16.12
CA ALA A 91 -21.89 20.98 16.09
C ALA A 91 -21.34 21.79 14.89
N LEU A 92 -20.24 21.34 14.27
CA LEU A 92 -19.57 22.03 13.17
C LEU A 92 -19.88 21.43 11.80
N VAL A 93 -20.47 20.23 11.73
CA VAL A 93 -20.95 19.64 10.48
C VAL A 93 -22.24 20.34 10.08
N PRO A 94 -22.29 21.07 8.95
CA PRO A 94 -23.54 21.59 8.42
C PRO A 94 -24.48 20.41 8.20
N ARG A 95 -25.64 20.44 8.86
CA ARG A 95 -26.67 19.41 8.83
C ARG A 95 -27.26 19.30 7.41
N ARG A 96 -26.49 18.80 6.44
CA ARG A 96 -27.05 18.29 5.18
C ARG A 96 -27.86 17.08 5.58
N LYS A 97 -29.18 17.24 5.53
CA LYS A 97 -30.20 16.24 5.83
C LYS A 97 -29.72 14.86 5.37
N ALA A 98 -29.73 13.92 6.31
CA ALA A 98 -29.91 12.49 6.13
C ALA A 98 -29.96 12.07 4.65
N LEU A 99 -28.80 11.67 4.11
CA LEU A 99 -28.84 10.80 2.94
C LEU A 99 -29.30 9.45 3.47
N ALA A 100 -30.52 9.08 3.09
CA ALA A 100 -31.18 7.85 3.45
C ALA A 100 -30.30 6.62 3.13
N PRO A 101 -30.39 5.54 3.93
CA PRO A 101 -29.73 4.28 3.62
C PRO A 101 -30.30 3.72 2.30
N ASN A 102 -29.42 3.25 1.41
CA ASN A 102 -29.62 2.57 0.11
C ASN A 102 -29.02 3.29 -1.11
N GLN A 103 -27.68 3.38 -1.20
CA GLN A 103 -26.93 3.38 -2.48
C GLN A 103 -25.46 2.97 -2.22
N GLU A 104 -25.27 1.76 -1.68
CA GLU A 104 -24.17 0.93 -2.19
C GLU A 104 -24.57 0.51 -3.60
N GLU A 105 -23.82 0.90 -4.64
CA GLU A 105 -23.53 0.09 -5.86
C GLU A 105 -22.94 0.89 -7.04
N VAL A 106 -23.14 2.21 -7.23
CA VAL A 106 -22.87 2.79 -8.58
C VAL A 106 -21.62 3.70 -8.72
N LYS A 107 -20.95 4.17 -7.65
CA LYS A 107 -19.83 5.12 -7.82
C LYS A 107 -18.43 4.51 -7.98
N THR A 108 -18.35 3.21 -8.24
CA THR A 108 -17.13 2.57 -8.77
C THR A 108 -16.90 2.88 -10.26
N SER A 109 -17.87 3.47 -10.97
CA SER A 109 -17.76 3.73 -12.42
C SER A 109 -17.32 5.17 -12.80
N SER A 110 -17.37 6.15 -11.89
CA SER A 110 -17.13 7.56 -12.26
C SER A 110 -15.71 8.10 -12.00
N LEU A 111 -14.81 7.35 -11.36
CA LEU A 111 -13.40 7.76 -11.21
C LEU A 111 -12.50 7.37 -12.41
N ALA A 112 -13.00 6.57 -13.35
CA ALA A 112 -12.28 6.24 -14.58
C ALA A 112 -12.23 7.41 -15.59
N GLN A 113 -12.94 8.53 -15.36
CA GLN A 113 -13.04 9.63 -16.34
C GLN A 113 -12.42 10.97 -15.89
N VAL A 114 -11.70 11.02 -14.76
CA VAL A 114 -11.02 12.25 -14.30
C VAL A 114 -9.55 11.97 -13.95
N VAL A 115 -8.81 11.39 -14.91
CA VAL A 115 -7.37 11.62 -15.00
C VAL A 115 -7.16 12.36 -16.32
N PRO A 116 -6.93 13.69 -16.32
CA PRO A 116 -6.53 14.36 -17.54
C PRO A 116 -5.15 13.83 -17.95
N ALA A 117 -5.09 13.20 -19.12
CA ALA A 117 -3.88 13.09 -19.91
C ALA A 117 -3.43 14.52 -20.22
N SER A 118 -2.23 14.87 -19.77
CA SER A 118 -1.47 16.00 -20.30
C SER A 118 -0.97 15.68 -21.70
#